data_AF-A0A2J6R3H8-F1
#
_entry.id   AF-A0A2J6R3H8-F1
#
_cell.length_a   1.000
_cell.length_b   1.000
_cell.length_c   1.000
_cell.angle_alpha   90.00
_cell.angle_beta   90.00
_cell.angle_gamma   90.00
#
_symmetry.space_group_name_H-M   'P 1'
#
loop_
_entity.id
_entity.type
_entity.pdbx_description
1 polymer ?
#
loop_
_entity_poly.entity_id
_entity_poly.type
_entity_poly.pdbx_seq_one_letter_code
_entity_poly.pdbx_strand_id
1 'polypeptide(L)'
;MRDVKIRQNLFDALLSLRLTDVARTLWVDAICINQENIEERNHQVSQMAAIYGQAQSVVVWLGWPEENEVGSAIGFLGAIPRSGEEYIPLFYQDCLGRDHLSFRPQKYQGRADFRSIRKGLQCLSQKRYWTRLWVIQEALLATDVIVHCGRNCIAWKSLKTFCQFMQGKGVPFEDRELRDIKESPMMNFMAGDRQSSTLSLSYLCWLHGKSNCEKLLDKVFGLWALAPGCCQQAVPVDYSATFNGVMQKLWDHDIAAHGMPIDTAASVDEFKRGLFGSSLRSSD
;
A
#
# COMPACT_ATOMS: atom_id res chain seq x y z
N MET A 1 -34.81 -1.47 -5.83
CA MET A 1 -33.38 -1.45 -5.46
C MET A 1 -32.89 -2.89 -5.51
N ARG A 2 -31.69 -3.14 -6.03
CA ARG A 2 -31.04 -4.45 -5.90
C ARG A 2 -30.18 -4.41 -4.64
N ASP A 3 -30.36 -5.39 -3.76
CA ASP A 3 -29.52 -5.51 -2.58
C ASP A 3 -28.14 -6.07 -2.98
N VAL A 4 -27.08 -5.41 -2.54
CA VAL A 4 -25.69 -5.83 -2.80
C VAL A 4 -25.07 -6.29 -1.48
N LYS A 5 -24.59 -7.53 -1.44
CA LYS A 5 -23.90 -8.08 -0.26
C LYS A 5 -22.45 -7.60 -0.26
N ILE A 6 -22.05 -6.94 0.82
CA ILE A 6 -20.67 -6.46 1.02
C ILE A 6 -20.10 -6.94 2.36
N ARG A 7 -18.77 -7.02 2.46
CA ARG A 7 -18.09 -7.33 3.73
C ARG A 7 -18.19 -6.14 4.69
N GLN A 8 -18.14 -6.41 6.00
CA GLN A 8 -18.25 -5.38 7.05
C GLN A 8 -17.26 -4.22 6.87
N ASN A 9 -16.01 -4.52 6.50
CA ASN A 9 -14.98 -3.49 6.33
C ASN A 9 -15.34 -2.45 5.25
N LEU A 10 -15.98 -2.89 4.15
CA LEU A 10 -16.45 -1.99 3.09
C LEU A 10 -17.70 -1.23 3.54
N PHE A 11 -18.62 -1.88 4.26
CA PHE A 11 -19.79 -1.21 4.84
C PHE A 11 -19.37 -0.05 5.75
N ASP A 12 -18.40 -0.29 6.65
CA ASP A 12 -17.85 0.72 7.54
C ASP A 12 -17.20 1.89 6.78
N ALA A 13 -16.47 1.58 5.70
CA ALA A 13 -15.87 2.58 4.84
C ALA A 13 -16.92 3.46 4.18
N LEU A 14 -17.95 2.86 3.56
CA LEU A 14 -19.02 3.59 2.87
C LEU A 14 -19.79 4.50 3.84
N LEU A 15 -20.09 4.01 5.05
CA LEU A 15 -20.71 4.85 6.08
C LEU A 15 -19.81 6.01 6.51
N SER A 16 -18.52 5.76 6.68
CA SER A 16 -17.56 6.79 7.13
C SER A 16 -17.25 7.83 6.06
N LEU A 17 -17.32 7.45 4.78
CA LEU A 17 -17.05 8.34 3.64
C LEU A 17 -18.30 9.10 3.17
N ARG A 18 -19.47 8.77 3.70
CA ARG A 18 -20.72 9.46 3.39
C ARG A 18 -20.65 10.91 3.86
N LEU A 19 -20.95 11.83 2.95
CA LEU A 19 -21.14 13.24 3.26
C LEU A 19 -22.59 13.48 3.70
N THR A 20 -22.78 14.41 4.63
CA THR A 20 -24.09 14.72 5.23
C THR A 20 -25.05 15.35 4.22
N ASP A 21 -24.52 16.23 3.37
CA ASP A 21 -25.35 17.18 2.61
C ASP A 21 -25.23 17.02 1.09
N VAL A 22 -24.28 16.22 0.61
CA VAL A 22 -24.03 16.04 -0.82
C VAL A 22 -23.79 14.58 -1.19
N ALA A 23 -24.27 14.18 -2.35
CA ALA A 23 -23.96 12.88 -2.92
C ALA A 23 -22.47 12.81 -3.30
N ARG A 24 -21.87 11.64 -3.12
CA ARG A 24 -20.51 11.32 -3.56
C ARG A 24 -20.56 10.15 -4.51
N THR A 25 -19.85 10.26 -5.62
CA THR A 25 -19.61 9.14 -6.54
C THR A 25 -18.37 8.38 -6.07
N LEU A 26 -18.52 7.08 -5.83
CA LEU A 26 -17.42 6.19 -5.47
C LEU A 26 -17.39 5.03 -6.44
N TRP A 27 -16.21 4.71 -6.94
CA TRP A 27 -15.95 3.43 -7.59
C TRP A 27 -15.38 2.47 -6.55
N VAL A 28 -15.96 1.28 -6.46
CA VAL A 28 -15.54 0.22 -5.54
C VAL A 28 -15.60 -1.10 -6.29
N ASP A 29 -14.46 -1.76 -6.47
CA ASP A 29 -14.31 -3.03 -7.20
C ASP A 29 -15.36 -4.10 -6.83
N ALA A 30 -15.63 -4.29 -5.53
CA ALA A 30 -16.58 -5.28 -5.02
C ALA A 30 -18.05 -4.97 -5.37
N ILE A 31 -18.36 -3.75 -5.81
CA ILE A 31 -19.71 -3.30 -6.19
C ILE A 31 -19.81 -3.05 -7.69
N CYS A 32 -18.78 -2.45 -8.28
CA CYS A 32 -18.76 -2.00 -9.66
C CYS A 32 -18.35 -3.09 -10.67
N ILE A 33 -17.74 -4.18 -10.20
CA ILE A 33 -17.32 -5.30 -11.06
C ILE A 33 -18.18 -6.51 -10.72
N ASN A 34 -18.81 -7.11 -11.74
CA ASN A 34 -19.39 -8.42 -11.58
C ASN A 34 -18.28 -9.49 -11.49
N GLN A 35 -17.91 -9.85 -10.27
CA GLN A 35 -16.82 -10.79 -10.00
C GLN A 35 -17.10 -12.22 -10.53
N GLU A 36 -18.37 -12.55 -10.81
CA GLU A 36 -18.82 -13.84 -11.35
C GLU A 36 -18.69 -13.92 -12.88
N ASN A 37 -18.66 -12.77 -13.57
CA ASN A 37 -18.44 -12.71 -15.00
C ASN A 37 -16.94 -12.57 -15.32
N ILE A 38 -16.33 -13.64 -15.81
CA ILE A 38 -14.89 -13.68 -16.11
C ILE A 38 -14.51 -12.67 -17.22
N GLU A 39 -15.33 -12.54 -18.26
CA GLU A 39 -15.06 -11.61 -19.36
C GLU A 39 -15.06 -10.16 -18.87
N GLU A 40 -16.08 -9.79 -18.09
CA GLU A 40 -16.15 -8.48 -17.45
C GLU A 40 -14.99 -8.26 -16.49
N ARG A 41 -14.66 -9.25 -15.65
CA ARG A 41 -13.53 -9.14 -14.72
C ARG A 41 -12.20 -8.91 -15.46
N ASN A 42 -11.92 -9.66 -16.52
CA ASN A 42 -10.72 -9.47 -17.33
C ASN A 42 -10.67 -8.04 -17.91
N HIS A 43 -11.81 -7.59 -18.46
CA HIS A 43 -11.94 -6.25 -19.01
C HIS A 43 -11.80 -5.13 -17.96
N GLN A 44 -12.34 -5.32 -16.76
CA GLN A 44 -12.24 -4.34 -15.67
C GLN A 44 -10.82 -4.29 -15.08
N VAL A 45 -10.19 -5.44 -14.84
CA VAL A 45 -8.81 -5.50 -14.29
C VAL A 45 -7.80 -4.82 -15.23
N SER A 46 -7.93 -5.03 -16.55
CA SER A 46 -7.13 -4.29 -17.53
C SER A 46 -7.38 -2.78 -17.55
N GLN A 47 -8.53 -2.30 -17.07
CA GLN A 47 -8.86 -0.88 -16.95
C GLN A 47 -8.54 -0.26 -15.59
N MET A 48 -8.31 -1.06 -14.54
CA MET A 48 -8.07 -0.55 -13.18
C MET A 48 -6.95 0.49 -13.12
N ALA A 49 -5.95 0.36 -13.99
CA ALA A 49 -4.87 1.33 -14.11
C ALA A 49 -5.38 2.74 -14.46
N ALA A 50 -6.23 2.81 -15.49
CA ALA A 50 -6.86 4.05 -15.93
C ALA A 50 -7.83 4.57 -14.87
N ILE A 51 -8.60 3.68 -14.22
CA ILE A 51 -9.55 4.07 -13.16
C ILE A 51 -8.82 4.76 -12.00
N TYR A 52 -7.76 4.16 -11.46
CA TYR A 52 -7.00 4.77 -10.37
C TYR A 52 -6.21 6.00 -10.82
N GLY A 53 -5.62 5.97 -12.01
CA GLY A 53 -4.85 7.09 -12.56
C GLY A 53 -5.69 8.30 -12.97
N GLN A 54 -6.99 8.12 -13.26
CA GLN A 54 -7.91 9.19 -13.63
C GLN A 54 -8.88 9.57 -12.50
N ALA A 55 -8.89 8.82 -11.40
CA ALA A 55 -9.69 9.16 -10.23
C ALA A 55 -9.26 10.50 -9.65
N GLN A 56 -10.23 11.33 -9.24
CA GLN A 56 -9.94 12.60 -8.57
C GLN A 56 -9.11 12.40 -7.29
N SER A 57 -9.41 11.34 -6.55
CA SER A 57 -8.68 10.93 -5.35
C SER A 57 -8.96 9.45 -5.07
N VAL A 58 -7.95 8.74 -4.58
CA VAL A 58 -8.05 7.35 -4.13
C VAL A 58 -8.07 7.31 -2.60
N VAL A 59 -9.07 6.62 -2.05
CA VAL A 59 -9.26 6.51 -0.60
C VAL A 59 -8.68 5.19 -0.11
N VAL A 60 -7.65 5.29 0.71
CA VAL A 60 -7.12 4.15 1.46
C VAL A 60 -7.90 4.01 2.77
N TRP A 61 -8.63 2.91 2.93
CA TRP A 61 -9.36 2.63 4.17
C TRP A 61 -8.62 1.60 5.02
N LEU A 62 -8.09 2.04 6.16
CA LEU A 62 -7.38 1.18 7.11
C LEU A 62 -8.30 0.48 8.12
N GLY A 63 -9.61 0.73 8.06
CA GLY A 63 -10.58 0.26 9.05
C GLY A 63 -10.70 1.19 10.25
N TRP A 64 -11.49 0.77 11.24
CA TRP A 64 -11.55 1.43 12.54
C TRP A 64 -10.23 1.23 13.30
N PRO A 65 -9.76 2.23 14.05
CA PRO A 65 -8.57 2.06 14.87
C PRO A 65 -8.89 1.14 16.06
N GLU A 66 -7.96 0.25 16.40
CA GLU A 66 -8.05 -0.54 17.64
C GLU A 66 -7.66 0.30 18.87
N GLU A 67 -6.99 1.43 18.65
CA GLU A 67 -6.45 2.33 19.68
C GLU A 67 -7.02 3.75 19.51
N ASN A 68 -7.29 4.44 20.62
CA ASN A 68 -7.84 5.80 20.59
C ASN A 68 -6.78 6.84 20.16
N GLU A 69 -5.50 6.48 20.25
CA GLU A 69 -4.36 7.35 20.03
C GLU A 69 -4.00 7.56 18.54
N VAL A 70 -4.75 6.95 17.61
CA VAL A 70 -4.57 7.18 16.16
C VAL A 70 -4.73 8.65 15.79
N GLY A 71 -5.63 9.38 16.47
CA GLY A 71 -5.76 10.84 16.28
C GLY A 71 -4.48 11.60 16.62
N SER A 72 -3.78 11.20 17.70
CA SER A 72 -2.50 11.80 18.10
C SER A 72 -1.40 11.55 17.07
N ALA A 73 -1.32 10.32 16.53
CA ALA A 73 -0.38 9.99 15.46
C ALA A 73 -0.67 10.78 14.18
N ILE A 74 -1.93 10.91 13.77
CA ILE A 74 -2.30 11.68 12.58
C ILE A 74 -2.02 13.17 12.76
N GLY A 75 -2.30 13.73 13.94
CA GLY A 75 -1.94 15.11 14.27
C GLY A 75 -0.43 15.34 14.19
N PHE A 76 0.37 14.42 14.74
CA PHE A 76 1.83 14.45 14.63
C PHE A 76 2.30 14.40 13.17
N LEU A 77 1.82 13.43 12.39
CA LEU A 77 2.21 13.27 10.99
C LEU A 77 1.78 14.47 10.12
N GLY A 78 0.66 15.12 10.46
CA GLY A 78 0.19 16.33 9.81
C GLY A 78 1.07 17.56 10.09
N ALA A 79 1.79 17.56 11.21
CA ALA A 79 2.74 18.62 11.58
C ALA A 79 4.13 18.43 10.95
N ILE A 80 4.41 17.29 10.29
CA ILE A 80 5.68 17.07 9.58
C ILE A 80 5.74 18.01 8.36
N PRO A 81 6.78 18.85 8.24
CA PRO A 81 6.93 19.75 7.10
C PRO A 81 6.96 18.99 5.77
N ARG A 82 6.21 19.47 4.79
CA ARG A 82 6.17 18.90 3.43
C ARG A 82 7.36 19.45 2.64
N SER A 83 8.54 18.88 2.86
CA SER A 83 9.85 19.10 2.18
C SER A 83 10.06 20.40 1.37
N GLY A 84 11.02 21.19 1.84
CA GLY A 84 11.55 22.42 1.23
C GLY A 84 12.39 23.21 2.25
N GLU A 85 12.10 23.04 3.53
CA GLU A 85 12.92 23.57 4.63
C GLU A 85 13.54 22.41 5.39
N GLU A 86 14.87 22.41 5.42
CA GLU A 86 15.74 21.53 6.19
C GLU A 86 15.64 21.90 7.68
N TYR A 87 14.48 21.70 8.29
CA TYR A 87 14.31 21.89 9.72
C TYR A 87 13.37 20.81 10.26
N ILE A 88 13.94 19.83 10.96
CA ILE A 88 13.20 18.98 11.88
C ILE A 88 12.71 19.92 13.00
N PRO A 89 11.40 20.16 13.17
CA PRO A 89 10.95 21.08 14.22
C PRO A 89 11.36 20.56 15.59
N LEU A 90 11.87 21.46 16.44
CA LEU A 90 12.14 21.30 17.88
C LEU A 90 11.02 20.56 18.67
N PHE A 91 9.82 20.43 18.09
CA PHE A 91 8.72 19.58 18.55
C PHE A 91 9.16 18.15 18.89
N TYR A 92 10.15 17.60 18.17
CA TYR A 92 10.66 16.25 18.44
C TYR A 92 11.35 16.14 19.82
N GLN A 93 12.08 17.18 20.24
CA GLN A 93 12.75 17.18 21.55
C GLN A 93 11.75 17.30 22.71
N ASP A 94 10.66 18.04 22.53
CA ASP A 94 9.63 18.23 23.55
C ASP A 94 8.81 16.95 23.84
N CYS A 95 8.61 16.09 22.84
CA CYS A 95 7.94 14.80 23.03
C CYS A 95 8.83 13.78 23.78
N LEU A 96 10.15 13.90 23.69
CA LEU A 96 11.13 12.95 24.23
C LEU A 96 11.62 13.28 25.65
N GLY A 97 11.11 14.35 26.27
CA GLY A 97 11.36 14.64 27.68
C GLY A 97 12.82 14.92 28.05
N ARG A 98 13.65 15.45 27.12
CA ARG A 98 14.98 15.95 27.48
C ARG A 98 14.89 17.42 27.88
N ASP A 99 15.09 17.70 29.16
CA ASP A 99 15.31 19.03 29.69
C ASP A 99 16.53 19.69 29.01
N HIS A 100 16.31 20.61 28.07
CA HIS A 100 17.13 21.81 27.91
C HIS A 100 16.56 22.80 26.86
N LEU A 101 16.17 23.97 27.37
CA LEU A 101 16.19 25.31 26.75
C LEU A 101 15.28 25.61 25.54
N SER A 102 14.10 26.13 25.89
CA SER A 102 13.42 27.32 25.34
C SER A 102 13.56 27.64 23.83
N PHE A 103 12.59 27.17 23.04
CA PHE A 103 11.99 27.97 21.98
C PHE A 103 10.54 27.54 21.76
N ARG A 104 9.58 28.47 21.90
CA ARG A 104 8.12 28.22 21.77
C ARG A 104 7.58 28.80 20.46
N PRO A 105 7.20 27.98 19.47
CA PRO A 105 6.14 28.34 18.55
C PRO A 105 4.80 27.89 19.17
N GLN A 106 4.04 28.88 19.60
CA GLN A 106 2.79 28.71 20.32
C GLN A 106 1.64 28.36 19.35
N LYS A 107 1.20 27.08 19.37
CA LYS A 107 -0.20 26.60 19.49
C LYS A 107 -0.41 25.23 18.82
N TYR A 108 0.05 24.17 19.49
CA TYR A 108 -0.75 22.95 19.66
C TYR A 108 -1.03 22.83 21.17
N GLN A 109 -2.29 22.98 21.55
CA GLN A 109 -2.74 22.99 22.96
C GLN A 109 -2.90 21.59 23.58
N GLY A 110 -2.10 20.63 23.14
CA GLY A 110 -2.00 19.34 23.82
C GLY A 110 -0.64 18.74 23.52
N ARG A 111 0.18 18.52 24.55
CA ARG A 111 1.25 17.53 24.43
C ARG A 111 0.54 16.18 24.28
N ALA A 112 0.34 15.71 23.05
CA ALA A 112 0.24 14.28 22.87
C ALA A 112 1.58 13.73 23.38
N ASP A 113 1.56 12.93 24.43
CA ASP A 113 2.80 12.34 24.91
C ASP A 113 3.36 11.43 23.79
N PHE A 114 4.68 11.27 23.76
CA PHE A 114 5.35 10.43 22.77
C PHE A 114 4.78 9.01 22.74
N ARG A 115 4.35 8.47 23.88
CA ARG A 115 3.75 7.14 24.01
C ARG A 115 2.41 7.07 23.26
N SER A 116 1.55 8.08 23.30
CA SER A 116 0.31 8.15 22.52
C SER A 116 0.59 8.21 21.02
N ILE A 117 1.53 9.06 20.60
CA ILE A 117 1.93 9.15 19.18
C ILE A 117 2.46 7.79 18.71
N ARG A 118 3.35 7.17 19.48
CA ARG A 118 3.94 5.86 19.19
C ARG A 118 2.87 4.78 19.05
N LYS A 119 1.94 4.69 20.00
CA LYS A 119 0.81 3.74 19.93
C LYS A 119 -0.05 3.95 18.69
N GLY A 120 -0.40 5.19 18.37
CA GLY A 120 -1.18 5.50 17.17
C GLY A 120 -0.43 5.11 15.89
N LEU A 121 0.88 5.40 15.82
CA LEU A 121 1.74 4.99 14.70
C LEU A 121 1.84 3.47 14.59
N GLN A 122 2.00 2.77 15.70
CA GLN A 122 2.01 1.31 15.77
C GLN A 122 0.68 0.72 15.25
N CYS A 123 -0.46 1.26 15.69
CA CYS A 123 -1.78 0.84 15.20
C CYS A 123 -1.92 1.05 13.69
N LEU A 124 -1.53 2.22 13.16
CA LEU A 124 -1.57 2.51 11.72
C LEU A 124 -0.64 1.60 10.92
N SER A 125 0.58 1.38 11.42
CA SER A 125 1.65 0.71 10.66
C SER A 125 1.45 -0.80 10.53
N GLN A 126 0.68 -1.39 11.45
CA GLN A 126 0.40 -2.82 11.51
C GLN A 126 -0.90 -3.24 10.78
N LYS A 127 -1.62 -2.28 10.17
CA LYS A 127 -2.87 -2.58 9.47
C LYS A 127 -2.67 -3.58 8.32
N ARG A 128 -3.58 -4.56 8.22
CA ARG A 128 -3.56 -5.60 7.18
C ARG A 128 -3.53 -5.01 5.76
N TYR A 129 -4.09 -3.81 5.57
CA TYR A 129 -4.09 -3.07 4.30
C TYR A 129 -2.71 -3.14 3.61
N TRP A 130 -1.64 -2.83 4.35
CA TRP A 130 -0.26 -2.75 3.83
C TRP A 130 0.29 -4.08 3.31
N THR A 131 -0.30 -5.20 3.69
CA THR A 131 0.14 -6.53 3.25
C THR A 131 -0.53 -6.96 1.95
N ARG A 132 -1.57 -6.28 1.47
CA ARG A 132 -2.35 -6.71 0.30
C ARG A 132 -1.58 -6.37 -0.97
N LEU A 133 -1.60 -7.25 -1.96
CA LEU A 133 -0.94 -7.00 -3.24
C LEU A 133 -1.62 -5.88 -4.04
N TRP A 134 -2.95 -5.92 -4.12
CA TRP A 134 -3.73 -4.97 -4.94
C TRP A 134 -3.54 -3.50 -4.53
N VAL A 135 -3.23 -3.24 -3.26
CA VAL A 135 -3.02 -1.87 -2.77
C VAL A 135 -1.78 -1.21 -3.37
N ILE A 136 -0.87 -1.99 -3.96
CA ILE A 136 0.32 -1.49 -4.66
C ILE A 136 -0.13 -0.72 -5.90
N GLN A 137 -0.93 -1.35 -6.76
CA GLN A 137 -1.48 -0.68 -7.95
C GLN A 137 -2.34 0.53 -7.58
N GLU A 138 -3.19 0.38 -6.56
CA GLU A 138 -4.09 1.44 -6.06
C GLU A 138 -3.32 2.70 -5.63
N ALA A 139 -2.26 2.51 -4.83
CA ALA A 139 -1.51 3.62 -4.25
C ALA A 139 -0.47 4.22 -5.20
N LEU A 140 0.10 3.40 -6.10
CA LEU A 140 1.15 3.84 -7.02
C LEU A 140 0.61 4.58 -8.24
N LEU A 141 -0.56 4.19 -8.75
CA LEU A 141 -1.14 4.82 -9.95
C LEU A 141 -1.96 6.06 -9.64
N ALA A 142 -2.40 6.24 -8.41
CA ALA A 142 -3.23 7.37 -8.01
C ALA A 142 -2.50 8.71 -8.04
N THR A 143 -3.16 9.75 -8.55
CA THR A 143 -2.64 11.12 -8.55
C THR A 143 -2.77 11.81 -7.19
N ASP A 144 -3.83 11.49 -6.45
CA ASP A 144 -4.08 11.95 -5.09
C ASP A 144 -4.56 10.79 -4.23
N VAL A 145 -4.04 10.69 -3.01
CA VAL A 145 -4.34 9.59 -2.10
C VAL A 145 -4.57 10.13 -0.69
N ILE A 146 -5.69 9.72 -0.10
CA ILE A 146 -6.06 10.06 1.27
C ILE A 146 -6.21 8.77 2.08
N VAL A 147 -5.48 8.69 3.18
CA VAL A 147 -5.52 7.54 4.10
C VAL A 147 -6.49 7.82 5.23
N HIS A 148 -7.51 6.98 5.36
CA HIS A 148 -8.49 7.01 6.44
C HIS A 148 -8.25 5.88 7.43
N CYS A 149 -8.37 6.18 8.72
CA CYS A 149 -8.46 5.22 9.81
C CYS A 149 -9.60 5.65 10.74
N GLY A 150 -10.76 5.01 10.58
CA GLY A 150 -12.01 5.47 11.16
C GLY A 150 -12.36 6.89 10.69
N ARG A 151 -12.60 7.79 11.64
CA ARG A 151 -12.90 9.20 11.37
C ARG A 151 -11.67 10.07 11.13
N ASN A 152 -10.48 9.54 11.37
CA ASN A 152 -9.25 10.29 11.18
C ASN A 152 -8.74 10.07 9.75
N CYS A 153 -8.12 11.09 9.16
CA CYS A 153 -7.52 10.97 7.84
C CYS A 153 -6.19 11.71 7.73
N ILE A 154 -5.33 11.25 6.83
CA ILE A 154 -4.06 11.88 6.52
C ILE A 154 -3.75 11.80 5.03
N ALA A 155 -3.15 12.87 4.49
CA ALA A 155 -2.65 12.88 3.12
C ALA A 155 -1.50 11.89 2.97
N TRP A 156 -1.51 11.11 1.89
CA TRP A 156 -0.48 10.13 1.57
C TRP A 156 0.93 10.72 1.56
N LYS A 157 1.09 11.96 1.05
CA LYS A 157 2.37 12.69 1.04
C LYS A 157 2.97 12.82 2.44
N SER A 158 2.18 13.18 3.45
CA SER A 158 2.65 13.29 4.83
C SER A 158 3.10 11.94 5.39
N LEU A 159 2.37 10.87 5.08
CA LEU A 159 2.74 9.52 5.49
C LEU A 159 4.04 9.06 4.79
N LYS A 160 4.19 9.31 3.47
CA LYS A 160 5.43 9.05 2.74
C LYS A 160 6.62 9.79 3.36
N THR A 161 6.49 11.09 3.61
CA THR A 161 7.58 11.89 4.20
C THR A 161 8.04 11.31 5.53
N PHE A 162 7.10 10.89 6.39
CA PHE A 162 7.44 10.21 7.64
C PHE A 162 8.20 8.90 7.42
N CYS A 163 7.71 8.03 6.53
CA CYS A 163 8.38 6.75 6.24
C CYS A 163 9.78 6.96 5.65
N GLN A 164 9.96 7.94 4.78
CA GLN A 164 11.25 8.30 4.20
C GLN A 164 12.22 8.81 5.27
N PHE A 165 11.75 9.63 6.21
CA PHE A 165 12.54 10.08 7.36
C PHE A 165 12.96 8.89 8.24
N MET A 166 12.04 7.99 8.56
CA MET A 166 12.30 6.81 9.38
C MET A 166 13.30 5.82 8.74
N GLN A 167 13.44 5.84 7.41
CA GLN A 167 14.42 5.06 6.66
C GLN A 167 15.78 5.77 6.53
N GLY A 168 15.88 7.05 6.88
CA GLY A 168 17.10 7.85 6.77
C GLY A 168 18.19 7.45 7.77
N LYS A 169 19.46 7.64 7.41
CA LYS A 169 20.61 7.46 8.31
C LYS A 169 20.69 8.67 9.24
N GLY A 170 20.17 8.56 10.47
CA GLY A 170 20.24 9.65 11.45
C GLY A 170 19.02 9.80 12.37
N VAL A 171 18.11 8.82 12.38
CA VAL A 171 16.94 8.89 13.26
C VAL A 171 17.38 8.85 14.74
N PRO A 172 17.12 9.90 15.55
CA PRO A 172 17.69 10.06 16.89
C PRO A 172 16.96 9.25 17.98
N PHE A 173 16.38 8.11 17.63
CA PHE A 173 15.70 7.23 18.60
C PHE A 173 16.64 6.12 19.04
N GLU A 174 16.53 5.74 20.32
CA GLU A 174 16.97 4.41 20.70
C GLU A 174 16.18 3.41 19.86
N ASP A 175 16.89 2.69 19.00
CA ASP A 175 16.34 1.85 17.92
C ASP A 175 15.29 0.84 18.41
N ARG A 176 15.28 0.55 19.71
CA ARG A 176 14.38 -0.39 20.38
C ARG A 176 12.92 0.09 20.46
N GLU A 177 12.65 1.37 20.74
CA GLU A 177 11.27 1.81 21.04
C GLU A 177 10.37 1.93 19.80
N LEU A 178 10.97 2.16 18.63
CA LEU A 178 10.26 2.26 17.35
C LEU A 178 10.52 1.07 16.43
N ARG A 179 11.17 0.01 16.93
CA ARG A 179 11.51 -1.17 16.15
C ARG A 179 10.28 -1.81 15.52
N ASP A 180 9.21 -1.92 16.29
CA ASP A 180 7.90 -2.44 15.88
C ASP A 180 7.27 -1.63 14.73
N ILE A 181 7.51 -0.32 14.69
CA ILE A 181 7.08 0.54 13.59
C ILE A 181 8.03 0.39 12.40
N LYS A 182 9.35 0.38 12.61
CA LYS A 182 10.35 0.24 11.54
C LYS A 182 10.23 -1.08 10.78
N GLU A 183 9.96 -2.18 11.49
CA GLU A 183 9.79 -3.52 10.92
C GLU A 183 8.32 -3.81 10.48
N SER A 184 7.44 -2.81 10.53
CA SER A 184 6.02 -2.97 10.24
C SER A 184 5.69 -3.17 8.75
N PRO A 185 4.52 -3.76 8.42
CA PRO A 185 4.01 -3.85 7.06
C PRO A 185 3.98 -2.52 6.30
N MET A 186 3.58 -1.42 6.96
CA MET A 186 3.55 -0.09 6.33
C MET A 186 4.93 0.37 5.87
N MET A 187 5.96 0.19 6.71
CA MET A 187 7.33 0.59 6.37
C MET A 187 7.89 -0.25 5.23
N ASN A 188 7.60 -1.55 5.22
CA ASN A 188 7.98 -2.46 4.13
C ASN A 188 7.30 -2.06 2.82
N PHE A 189 5.99 -1.76 2.85
CA PHE A 189 5.25 -1.29 1.69
C PHE A 189 5.85 0.01 1.11
N MET A 190 6.11 1.00 1.98
CA MET A 190 6.65 2.30 1.58
C MET A 190 8.11 2.26 1.10
N ALA A 191 8.88 1.24 1.50
CA ALA A 191 10.22 1.01 0.96
C ALA A 191 10.18 0.56 -0.52
N GLY A 192 9.21 -0.28 -0.88
CA GLY A 192 9.03 -0.78 -2.25
C GLY A 192 8.53 0.27 -3.25
N ASP A 193 7.83 1.32 -2.78
CA ASP A 193 7.29 2.44 -3.59
C ASP A 193 8.37 3.20 -4.38
N ARG A 194 9.65 3.14 -3.98
CA ARG A 194 10.72 3.97 -4.56
C ARG A 194 11.24 3.54 -5.93
N GLN A 195 10.84 2.38 -6.48
CA GLN A 195 11.54 1.77 -7.63
C GLN A 195 10.65 1.33 -8.80
N SER A 196 9.32 1.51 -8.76
CA SER A 196 8.42 0.70 -9.60
C SER A 196 8.21 1.14 -11.06
N SER A 197 8.65 2.32 -11.51
CA SER A 197 8.19 2.86 -12.81
C SER A 197 8.88 2.32 -14.08
N THR A 198 9.79 1.35 -13.98
CA THR A 198 10.51 0.78 -15.16
C THR A 198 10.85 -0.70 -15.03
N LEU A 199 10.27 -1.41 -14.07
CA LEU A 199 10.61 -2.81 -13.78
C LEU A 199 9.79 -3.76 -14.64
N SER A 200 10.40 -4.84 -15.12
CA SER A 200 9.66 -5.89 -15.83
C SER A 200 8.62 -6.54 -14.92
N LEU A 201 7.58 -7.14 -15.50
CA LEU A 201 6.52 -7.78 -14.74
C LEU A 201 7.05 -8.94 -13.86
N SER A 202 8.06 -9.68 -14.32
CA SER A 202 8.71 -10.74 -13.53
C SER A 202 9.38 -10.18 -12.27
N TYR A 203 10.09 -9.05 -12.40
CA TYR A 203 10.78 -8.41 -11.27
C TYR A 203 9.78 -7.79 -10.29
N LEU A 204 8.69 -7.19 -10.77
CA LEU A 204 7.61 -6.71 -9.90
C LEU A 204 7.01 -7.86 -9.08
N CYS A 205 6.71 -8.99 -9.73
CA CYS A 205 6.23 -10.20 -9.06
C CYS A 205 7.21 -10.66 -7.98
N TRP A 206 8.52 -10.69 -8.26
CA TRP A 206 9.55 -11.03 -7.27
C TRP A 206 9.54 -10.04 -6.09
N LEU A 207 9.60 -8.74 -6.38
CA LEU A 207 9.70 -7.66 -5.40
C LEU A 207 8.51 -7.69 -4.42
N HIS A 208 7.32 -7.95 -4.93
CA HIS A 208 6.08 -7.97 -4.16
C HIS A 208 5.56 -9.38 -3.86
N GLY A 209 6.42 -10.39 -4.02
CA GLY A 209 6.06 -11.80 -3.88
C GLY A 209 5.48 -12.17 -2.51
N LYS A 210 5.84 -11.43 -1.45
CA LYS A 210 5.35 -11.66 -0.09
C LYS A 210 3.99 -11.02 0.21
N SER A 211 3.46 -10.17 -0.68
CA SER A 211 2.17 -9.49 -0.48
C SER A 211 1.00 -10.46 -0.64
N ASN A 212 0.00 -10.39 0.23
CA ASN A 212 -1.15 -11.26 0.28
C ASN A 212 -2.15 -11.00 -0.86
N CYS A 213 -2.68 -12.08 -1.45
CA CYS A 213 -3.80 -12.06 -2.40
C CYS A 213 -4.65 -13.33 -2.23
N GLU A 214 -5.91 -13.29 -2.68
CA GLU A 214 -6.82 -14.45 -2.57
C GLU A 214 -6.59 -15.47 -3.71
N LYS A 215 -6.29 -15.00 -4.93
CA LYS A 215 -6.00 -15.86 -6.09
C LYS A 215 -4.53 -15.79 -6.45
N LEU A 216 -3.94 -16.93 -6.84
CA LEU A 216 -2.54 -16.98 -7.26
C LEU A 216 -2.27 -16.09 -8.48
N LEU A 217 -3.19 -16.04 -9.44
CA LEU A 217 -3.09 -15.18 -10.63
C LEU A 217 -2.99 -13.69 -10.27
N ASP A 218 -3.52 -13.26 -9.12
CA ASP A 218 -3.40 -11.87 -8.70
C ASP A 218 -1.94 -11.47 -8.48
N LYS A 219 -1.05 -12.40 -8.10
CA LYS A 219 0.41 -12.15 -7.98
C LYS A 219 1.01 -11.55 -9.25
N VAL A 220 0.40 -11.85 -10.40
CA VAL A 220 0.79 -11.30 -11.70
C VAL A 220 -0.14 -10.15 -12.08
N PHE A 221 -1.46 -10.40 -12.12
CA PHE A 221 -2.42 -9.42 -12.65
C PHE A 221 -2.59 -8.17 -11.78
N GLY A 222 -2.36 -8.27 -10.47
CA GLY A 222 -2.36 -7.11 -9.56
C GLY A 222 -1.17 -6.18 -9.73
N LEU A 223 -0.13 -6.60 -10.47
CA LEU A 223 1.05 -5.79 -10.81
C LEU A 223 1.15 -5.48 -12.30
N TRP A 224 0.30 -6.12 -13.12
CA TRP A 224 0.31 -6.06 -14.58
C TRP A 224 0.30 -4.63 -15.14
N ALA A 225 -0.54 -3.78 -14.56
CA ALA A 225 -0.67 -2.39 -14.97
C ALA A 225 0.57 -1.52 -14.69
N LEU A 226 1.41 -1.92 -13.74
CA LEU A 226 2.64 -1.21 -13.38
C LEU A 226 3.80 -1.58 -14.31
N ALA A 227 3.68 -2.70 -15.03
CA ALA A 227 4.72 -3.20 -15.93
C ALA A 227 4.70 -2.47 -17.28
N PRO A 228 5.83 -2.47 -18.01
CA PRO A 228 5.92 -1.95 -19.38
C PRO A 228 4.88 -2.57 -20.33
N GLY A 229 4.48 -1.81 -21.35
CA GLY A 229 3.49 -2.23 -22.34
C GLY A 229 3.85 -3.54 -23.08
N CYS A 230 5.13 -3.85 -23.26
CA CYS A 230 5.55 -5.12 -23.85
C CYS A 230 5.20 -6.33 -22.96
N CYS A 231 5.34 -6.20 -21.63
CA CYS A 231 4.91 -7.22 -20.68
C CYS A 231 3.39 -7.40 -20.72
N GLN A 232 2.66 -6.28 -20.81
CA GLN A 232 1.20 -6.28 -20.87
C GLN A 232 0.67 -7.00 -22.12
N GLN A 233 1.32 -6.78 -23.26
CA GLN A 233 0.99 -7.44 -24.54
C GLN A 233 1.33 -8.93 -24.52
N ALA A 234 2.47 -9.31 -23.94
CA ALA A 234 2.90 -10.71 -23.87
C ALA A 234 2.04 -11.53 -22.90
N VAL A 235 1.57 -10.90 -21.82
CA VAL A 235 0.80 -11.54 -20.76
C VAL A 235 -0.53 -10.81 -20.60
N PRO A 236 -1.48 -10.92 -21.54
CA PRO A 236 -2.78 -10.27 -21.40
C PRO A 236 -3.53 -10.80 -20.18
N VAL A 237 -4.36 -9.95 -19.57
CA VAL A 237 -5.18 -10.32 -18.41
C VAL A 237 -6.19 -11.39 -18.81
N ASP A 238 -6.04 -12.57 -18.22
CA ASP A 238 -6.92 -13.71 -18.47
C ASP A 238 -7.06 -14.58 -17.23
N TYR A 239 -8.16 -14.40 -16.49
CA TYR A 239 -8.47 -15.22 -15.34
C TYR A 239 -9.07 -16.60 -15.67
N SER A 240 -9.23 -16.96 -16.95
CA SER A 240 -9.56 -18.32 -17.37
C SER A 240 -8.31 -19.20 -17.55
N ALA A 241 -7.13 -18.58 -17.67
CA ALA A 241 -5.86 -19.27 -17.82
C ALA A 241 -5.41 -19.95 -16.51
N THR A 242 -4.59 -20.99 -16.65
CA THR A 242 -3.91 -21.59 -15.51
C THR A 242 -2.75 -20.70 -15.05
N PHE A 243 -2.46 -20.74 -13.75
CA PHE A 243 -1.33 -20.00 -13.20
C PHE A 243 0.00 -20.34 -13.89
N ASN A 244 0.28 -21.63 -14.09
CA ASN A 244 1.48 -22.09 -14.79
C ASN A 244 1.56 -21.59 -16.24
N GLY A 245 0.43 -21.56 -16.96
CA GLY A 245 0.38 -21.03 -18.32
C GLY A 245 0.72 -19.54 -18.40
N VAL A 246 0.21 -18.75 -17.45
CA VAL A 246 0.54 -17.31 -17.34
C VAL A 246 2.02 -17.11 -17.00
N MET A 247 2.55 -17.89 -16.06
CA MET A 247 3.96 -17.81 -15.69
C MET A 247 4.90 -18.19 -16.83
N GLN A 248 4.56 -19.20 -17.64
CA GLN A 248 5.35 -19.58 -18.81
C GLN A 248 5.44 -18.42 -19.81
N LYS A 249 4.31 -17.80 -20.17
CA LYS A 249 4.28 -16.63 -21.07
C LYS A 249 5.13 -15.48 -20.54
N LEU A 250 5.04 -15.21 -19.24
CA LEU A 250 5.84 -14.18 -18.58
C LEU A 250 7.34 -14.47 -18.71
N TRP A 251 7.74 -15.72 -18.47
CA TRP A 251 9.14 -16.13 -18.53
C TRP A 251 9.72 -16.04 -19.95
N ASP A 252 9.00 -16.57 -20.93
CA ASP A 252 9.42 -16.55 -22.33
C ASP A 252 9.61 -15.10 -22.82
N HIS A 253 8.72 -14.20 -22.40
CA HIS A 253 8.83 -12.78 -22.70
C HIS A 253 10.03 -12.12 -22.03
N ASP A 254 10.23 -12.36 -20.72
CA ASP A 254 11.29 -11.71 -19.95
C ASP A 254 12.69 -12.12 -20.46
N ILE A 255 12.87 -13.40 -20.81
CA ILE A 255 14.08 -13.90 -21.49
C ILE A 255 14.31 -13.16 -22.80
N ALA A 256 13.28 -13.03 -23.64
CA ALA A 256 13.41 -12.46 -24.98
C ALA A 256 13.58 -10.93 -24.99
N ALA A 257 12.94 -10.22 -24.06
CA ALA A 257 12.77 -8.76 -24.15
C ALA A 257 13.49 -7.97 -23.04
N HIS A 258 13.76 -8.57 -21.89
CA HIS A 258 14.34 -7.85 -20.74
C HIS A 258 15.73 -8.35 -20.35
N GLY A 259 16.16 -9.51 -20.86
CA GLY A 259 17.44 -10.13 -20.51
C GLY A 259 17.43 -10.53 -19.04
N MET A 260 17.20 -11.82 -18.76
CA MET A 260 16.96 -12.29 -17.38
C MET A 260 17.96 -11.72 -16.36
N PRO A 261 17.49 -11.11 -15.25
CA PRO A 261 18.35 -10.79 -14.12
C PRO A 261 18.69 -12.02 -13.25
N ILE A 262 18.09 -13.18 -13.51
CA ILE A 262 18.12 -14.33 -12.61
C ILE A 262 18.65 -15.58 -13.33
N ASP A 263 19.81 -16.04 -12.89
CA ASP A 263 20.59 -17.10 -13.51
C ASP A 263 19.95 -18.50 -13.29
N THR A 264 19.74 -19.24 -14.38
CA THR A 264 19.37 -20.68 -14.47
C THR A 264 18.03 -21.18 -13.89
N ALA A 265 17.60 -22.38 -14.31
CA ALA A 265 16.35 -23.07 -13.93
C ALA A 265 16.11 -23.26 -12.43
N ALA A 266 17.14 -23.13 -11.58
CA ALA A 266 16.98 -23.03 -10.12
C ALA A 266 16.13 -21.81 -9.71
N SER A 267 16.17 -20.74 -10.51
CA SER A 267 15.40 -19.52 -10.32
C SER A 267 13.90 -19.70 -10.42
N VAL A 268 13.37 -20.62 -11.23
CA VAL A 268 11.92 -20.79 -11.39
C VAL A 268 11.33 -21.40 -10.13
N ASP A 269 11.95 -22.45 -9.59
CA ASP A 269 11.51 -23.09 -8.36
C ASP A 269 11.80 -22.23 -7.13
N GLU A 270 12.89 -21.47 -7.12
CA GLU A 270 13.21 -20.53 -6.05
C GLU A 270 12.30 -19.28 -6.09
N PHE A 271 11.98 -18.77 -7.27
CA PHE A 271 11.00 -17.71 -7.48
C PHE A 271 9.60 -18.21 -7.14
N LYS A 272 9.21 -19.42 -7.54
CA LYS A 272 7.98 -20.06 -7.08
C LYS A 272 8.00 -20.17 -5.54
N ARG A 273 9.03 -20.73 -4.93
CA ARG A 273 9.15 -20.81 -3.46
C ARG A 273 9.11 -19.44 -2.79
N GLY A 274 9.72 -18.41 -3.39
CA GLY A 274 9.76 -17.04 -2.90
C GLY A 274 8.43 -16.27 -3.05
N LEU A 275 7.70 -16.52 -4.14
CA LEU A 275 6.34 -16.01 -4.37
C LEU A 275 5.29 -16.67 -3.47
N PHE A 276 5.48 -17.96 -3.15
CA PHE A 276 4.43 -18.80 -2.57
C PHE A 276 4.66 -19.19 -1.11
N GLY A 277 5.86 -19.00 -0.56
CA GLY A 277 6.21 -19.59 0.73
C GLY A 277 5.89 -21.10 0.75
N SER A 278 5.84 -21.73 1.91
CA SER A 278 5.51 -23.17 2.05
C SER A 278 4.08 -23.57 1.64
N SER A 279 3.27 -22.69 1.02
CA SER A 279 1.86 -22.96 0.66
C SER A 279 1.64 -23.79 -0.61
N LEU A 280 2.69 -24.19 -1.34
CA LEU A 280 2.57 -25.17 -2.42
C LEU A 280 3.08 -26.54 -1.97
N ARG A 281 2.28 -27.22 -1.16
CA ARG A 281 2.14 -28.68 -1.26
C ARG A 281 0.71 -28.94 -1.72
N SER A 282 0.58 -29.73 -2.78
CA SER A 282 -0.66 -30.21 -3.41
C SER A 282 -1.59 -29.17 -4.03
N SER A 283 -1.50 -28.99 -5.34
CA SER A 283 -2.63 -28.85 -6.26
C SER A 283 -2.07 -28.97 -7.68
N ASP A 284 -1.80 -30.21 -8.09
CA ASP A 284 -1.79 -30.62 -9.50
C ASP A 284 -3.23 -30.74 -10.00
#